data_AF-A0A7Y2U2I7-F1
#
_entry.id   AF-A0A7Y2U2I7-F1
#
_cell.length_a   1.000
_cell.length_b   1.000
_cell.length_c   1.000
_cell.angle_alpha   90.00
_cell.angle_beta   90.00
_cell.angle_gamma   90.00
#
_symmetry.space_group_name_H-M   'P 1'
#
loop_
_entity.id
_entity.type
_entity.pdbx_description
1 polymer ?
#
loop_
_entity_poly.entity_id
_entity_poly.type
_entity_poly.pdbx_seq_one_letter_code
_entity_poly.pdbx_strand_id
1 'polypeptide(L)'
;MSTEMETAAIETVSIEVDGVALEAPKGAMIIEVTDKAGIEIPRFCYHPKLSIAANCRMCLVDVEKMPKPVPACATPVMDGMKVYTTSRRAIDAQHGVMEFLLINHPLDCPICDQGGECELQDQAMGYGRSVSRFVERKRVVKDKNVGPLIQTEMTRCIHCTRCVRFLDEIAGTNELGGVGRGDRLEISTCVENSIDSELSGNVIDLCPVGALTNKPFRFQARAWELMARPSIALHDGVGSHLYHHTRRGKVLRT
;
A
#
# COMPACT_ATOMS: atom_id res chain seq x y z
N MET A 1 -3.22 42.50 -12.06
CA MET A 1 -4.52 41.83 -12.24
C MET A 1 -4.48 40.55 -11.45
N SER A 2 -4.99 40.62 -10.22
CA SER A 2 -5.15 39.49 -9.30
C SER A 2 -6.28 38.62 -9.81
N THR A 3 -5.97 37.45 -10.35
CA THR A 3 -6.96 36.40 -10.62
C THR A 3 -7.37 35.79 -9.29
N GLU A 4 -8.52 36.24 -8.79
CA GLU A 4 -9.26 35.56 -7.73
C GLU A 4 -9.63 34.17 -8.27
N MET A 5 -9.07 33.11 -7.67
CA MET A 5 -9.52 31.75 -7.92
C MET A 5 -10.89 31.60 -7.26
N GLU A 6 -11.94 31.73 -8.07
CA GLU A 6 -13.32 31.44 -7.71
C GLU A 6 -13.41 29.98 -7.25
N THR A 7 -13.52 29.76 -5.93
CA THR A 7 -13.74 28.44 -5.35
C THR A 7 -15.13 27.97 -5.73
N ALA A 8 -15.22 27.21 -6.83
CA ALA A 8 -16.44 26.55 -7.24
C ALA A 8 -17.03 25.76 -6.05
N ALA A 9 -18.30 26.00 -5.73
CA ALA A 9 -19.02 25.26 -4.70
C ALA A 9 -18.97 23.77 -5.05
N ILE A 10 -18.33 22.97 -4.19
CA ILE A 10 -18.19 21.53 -4.39
C ILE A 10 -19.58 20.92 -4.23
N GLU A 11 -20.14 20.38 -5.31
CA GLU A 11 -21.40 19.63 -5.27
C GLU A 11 -21.23 18.41 -4.36
N THR A 12 -22.00 18.33 -3.28
CA THR A 12 -21.98 17.22 -2.33
C THR A 12 -23.10 16.22 -2.61
N VAL A 13 -22.87 14.96 -2.26
CA VAL A 13 -23.84 13.87 -2.32
C VAL A 13 -23.98 13.23 -0.93
N SER A 14 -25.16 12.73 -0.62
CA SER A 14 -25.42 12.03 0.64
C SER A 14 -25.26 10.52 0.46
N ILE A 15 -24.44 9.90 1.29
CA ILE A 15 -24.25 8.44 1.32
C ILE A 15 -24.46 7.89 2.72
N GLU A 16 -24.67 6.59 2.83
CA GLU A 16 -24.77 5.87 4.10
C GLU A 16 -23.67 4.79 4.15
N VAL A 17 -22.85 4.79 5.20
CA VAL A 17 -21.82 3.76 5.42
C VAL A 17 -22.09 3.09 6.76
N ASP A 18 -22.40 1.79 6.75
CA ASP A 18 -22.73 1.00 7.94
C ASP A 18 -23.82 1.64 8.84
N GLY A 19 -24.81 2.31 8.22
CA GLY A 19 -25.89 3.01 8.91
C GLY A 19 -25.59 4.48 9.29
N VAL A 20 -24.37 4.96 9.04
CA VAL A 20 -23.95 6.34 9.30
C VAL A 20 -24.11 7.18 8.04
N ALA A 21 -24.94 8.22 8.09
CA ALA A 21 -25.07 9.18 6.99
C ALA A 21 -23.83 10.08 6.91
N LEU A 22 -23.26 10.21 5.72
CA LEU A 22 -22.07 11.00 5.41
C LEU A 22 -22.32 11.89 4.19
N GLU A 23 -21.75 13.09 4.22
CA GLU A 23 -21.69 13.96 3.05
C GLU A 23 -20.32 13.86 2.38
N ALA A 24 -20.33 13.72 1.06
CA ALA A 24 -19.12 13.56 0.27
C ALA A 24 -19.13 14.43 -0.98
N PRO A 25 -17.96 14.92 -1.44
CA PRO A 25 -17.85 15.52 -2.76
C PRO A 25 -18.30 14.54 -3.83
N LYS A 26 -19.12 15.01 -4.78
CA LYS A 26 -19.54 14.20 -5.92
C LYS A 26 -18.33 13.71 -6.71
N GLY A 27 -18.29 12.41 -6.97
CA GLY A 27 -17.17 11.76 -7.68
C GLY A 27 -15.98 11.37 -6.81
N ALA A 28 -15.97 11.68 -5.51
CA ALA A 28 -14.98 11.15 -4.58
C ALA A 28 -15.06 9.61 -4.51
N MET A 29 -13.96 8.93 -4.23
CA MET A 29 -13.97 7.47 -4.08
C MET A 29 -14.51 7.07 -2.71
N ILE A 30 -15.20 5.92 -2.61
CA ILE A 30 -15.70 5.40 -1.33
C ILE A 30 -14.59 5.35 -0.27
N ILE A 31 -13.37 4.94 -0.65
CA ILE A 31 -12.25 4.84 0.28
C ILE A 31 -11.83 6.20 0.88
N GLU A 32 -11.92 7.27 0.11
CA GLU A 32 -11.54 8.61 0.55
C GLU A 32 -12.56 9.20 1.52
N VAL A 33 -13.83 8.88 1.30
CA VAL A 33 -14.93 9.32 2.16
C VAL A 33 -14.90 8.56 3.48
N THR A 34 -14.68 7.26 3.43
CA THR A 34 -14.56 6.42 4.63
C THR A 34 -13.34 6.77 5.47
N ASP A 35 -12.19 7.07 4.85
CA ASP A 35 -11.00 7.57 5.55
C ASP A 35 -11.28 8.86 6.33
N LYS A 36 -11.96 9.82 5.70
CA LYS A 36 -12.33 11.09 6.36
C LYS A 36 -13.31 10.90 7.51
N ALA A 37 -14.16 9.87 7.43
CA ALA A 37 -15.10 9.50 8.48
C ALA A 37 -14.48 8.61 9.58
N GLY A 38 -13.21 8.22 9.45
CA GLY A 38 -12.54 7.30 10.39
C GLY A 38 -13.01 5.85 10.29
N ILE A 39 -13.64 5.46 9.17
CA ILE A 39 -14.07 4.09 8.88
C ILE A 39 -12.96 3.41 8.08
N GLU A 40 -12.27 2.46 8.70
CA GLU A 40 -11.11 1.82 8.09
C GLU A 40 -11.53 0.71 7.10
N ILE A 41 -11.12 0.88 5.83
CA ILE A 41 -11.21 -0.18 4.81
C ILE A 41 -9.81 -0.74 4.54
N PRO A 42 -9.63 -2.08 4.55
CA PRO A 42 -8.33 -2.71 4.32
C PRO A 42 -7.83 -2.49 2.88
N ARG A 43 -6.53 -2.24 2.70
CA ARG A 43 -5.94 -1.85 1.41
C ARG A 43 -4.48 -2.25 1.27
N PHE A 44 -4.02 -2.46 0.03
CA PHE A 44 -2.60 -2.68 -0.28
C PHE A 44 -2.07 -1.92 -1.48
N CYS A 45 -2.87 -1.71 -2.53
CA CYS A 45 -2.40 -0.96 -3.70
C CYS A 45 -2.76 0.53 -3.61
N TYR A 46 -3.86 0.86 -2.95
CA TYR A 46 -4.28 2.24 -2.79
C TYR A 46 -3.28 3.00 -1.93
N HIS A 47 -2.95 4.20 -2.38
CA HIS A 47 -2.17 5.19 -1.66
C HIS A 47 -2.71 6.57 -2.09
N PRO A 48 -3.04 7.48 -1.16
CA PRO A 48 -3.77 8.71 -1.48
C PRO A 48 -3.00 9.67 -2.41
N LYS A 49 -1.68 9.54 -2.49
CA LYS A 49 -0.82 10.35 -3.37
C LYS A 49 -0.43 9.68 -4.69
N LEU A 50 -0.96 8.49 -4.99
CA LEU A 50 -0.68 7.76 -6.24
C LEU A 50 -1.98 7.51 -7.01
N SER A 51 -1.88 7.28 -8.31
CA SER A 51 -3.04 6.94 -9.14
C SER A 51 -3.77 5.67 -8.67
N ILE A 52 -5.05 5.53 -8.99
CA ILE A 52 -5.84 4.37 -8.55
C ILE A 52 -5.57 3.16 -9.46
N ALA A 53 -5.03 2.08 -8.89
CA ALA A 53 -4.74 0.84 -9.65
C ALA A 53 -5.82 -0.25 -9.53
N ALA A 54 -6.44 -0.40 -8.34
CA ALA A 54 -7.44 -1.43 -8.04
C ALA A 54 -7.06 -2.90 -8.37
N ASN A 55 -5.77 -3.26 -8.36
CA ASN A 55 -5.29 -4.61 -8.67
C ASN A 55 -5.37 -5.59 -7.49
N CYS A 56 -5.16 -5.14 -6.24
CA CYS A 56 -5.11 -6.03 -5.07
C CYS A 56 -6.47 -6.51 -4.58
N ARG A 57 -7.56 -5.78 -4.86
CA ARG A 57 -8.94 -6.08 -4.42
C ARG A 57 -9.14 -6.23 -2.90
N MET A 58 -8.21 -5.81 -2.04
CA MET A 58 -8.38 -5.92 -0.59
C MET A 58 -9.53 -5.02 -0.08
N CYS A 59 -9.75 -3.87 -0.73
CA CYS A 59 -10.78 -2.91 -0.34
C CYS A 59 -12.18 -3.24 -0.88
N LEU A 60 -12.50 -4.51 -1.09
CA LEU A 60 -13.84 -4.91 -1.54
C LEU A 60 -14.85 -4.65 -0.42
N VAL A 61 -15.88 -3.86 -0.74
CA VAL A 61 -17.02 -3.55 0.14
C VAL A 61 -18.33 -3.91 -0.55
N ASP A 62 -19.36 -4.17 0.24
CA ASP A 62 -20.69 -4.44 -0.29
C ASP A 62 -21.46 -3.13 -0.47
N VAL A 63 -22.14 -3.00 -1.59
CA VAL A 63 -22.94 -1.80 -1.91
C VAL A 63 -24.34 -2.26 -2.26
N GLU A 64 -25.34 -1.59 -1.70
CA GLU A 64 -26.74 -1.93 -1.96
C GLU A 64 -27.03 -1.88 -3.47
N LYS A 65 -27.86 -2.83 -3.94
CA LYS A 65 -28.25 -2.97 -5.36
C LYS A 65 -27.10 -3.34 -6.32
N MET A 66 -25.89 -3.63 -5.80
CA MET A 66 -24.79 -4.17 -6.61
C MET A 66 -24.72 -5.71 -6.48
N PRO A 67 -24.58 -6.45 -7.60
CA PRO A 67 -24.60 -7.92 -7.58
C PRO A 67 -23.34 -8.54 -6.94
N LYS A 68 -22.24 -7.79 -6.85
CA LYS A 68 -20.97 -8.24 -6.29
C LYS A 68 -20.31 -7.13 -5.45
N PRO A 69 -19.46 -7.48 -4.47
CA PRO A 69 -18.61 -6.50 -3.80
C PRO A 69 -17.78 -5.70 -4.82
N VAL A 70 -17.64 -4.41 -4.57
CA VAL A 70 -16.96 -3.45 -5.45
C VAL A 70 -15.71 -2.87 -4.76
N PRO A 71 -14.66 -2.51 -5.51
CA PRO A 71 -13.45 -1.95 -4.92
C PRO A 71 -13.73 -0.54 -4.42
N ALA A 72 -13.63 -0.30 -3.11
CA ALA A 72 -13.84 1.02 -2.52
C ALA A 72 -12.88 2.08 -3.08
N CYS A 73 -11.67 1.68 -3.48
CA CYS A 73 -10.65 2.60 -3.98
C CYS A 73 -10.91 3.15 -5.39
N ALA A 74 -11.82 2.55 -6.16
CA ALA A 74 -12.07 2.91 -7.56
C ALA A 74 -13.56 3.09 -7.88
N THR A 75 -14.42 3.02 -6.86
CA THR A 75 -15.86 3.21 -7.01
C THR A 75 -16.19 4.62 -6.52
N PRO A 76 -16.67 5.51 -7.39
CA PRO A 76 -17.09 6.83 -6.97
C PRO A 76 -18.40 6.77 -6.20
N VAL A 77 -18.57 7.68 -5.24
CA VAL A 77 -19.81 7.83 -4.48
C VAL A 77 -20.92 8.41 -5.35
N MET A 78 -22.14 7.94 -5.11
CA MET A 78 -23.36 8.42 -5.76
C MET A 78 -24.40 8.78 -4.71
N ASP A 79 -25.28 9.71 -5.02
CA ASP A 79 -26.34 10.12 -4.08
C ASP A 79 -27.25 8.94 -3.71
N GLY A 80 -27.54 8.80 -2.42
CA GLY A 80 -28.30 7.69 -1.85
C GLY A 80 -27.57 6.34 -1.85
N MET A 81 -26.26 6.31 -2.10
CA MET A 81 -25.46 5.08 -2.06
C MET A 81 -25.36 4.56 -0.62
N LYS A 82 -25.64 3.27 -0.43
CA LYS A 82 -25.45 2.58 0.85
C LYS A 82 -24.32 1.57 0.75
N VAL A 83 -23.31 1.74 1.59
CA VAL A 83 -22.10 0.91 1.66
C VAL A 83 -22.09 0.16 2.98
N TYR A 84 -21.80 -1.14 2.91
CA TYR A 84 -21.63 -2.00 4.07
C TYR A 84 -20.20 -2.55 4.06
N THR A 85 -19.39 -2.13 5.03
CA THR A 85 -17.99 -2.57 5.13
C THR A 85 -17.86 -3.88 5.89
N THR A 86 -18.78 -4.14 6.81
CA THR A 86 -18.79 -5.31 7.70
C THR A 86 -19.81 -6.39 7.31
N SER A 87 -20.43 -6.28 6.14
CA SER A 87 -21.37 -7.30 5.67
C SER A 87 -20.66 -8.64 5.46
N ARG A 88 -21.39 -9.75 5.61
CA ARG A 88 -20.83 -11.09 5.35
C ARG A 88 -20.20 -11.19 3.96
N ARG A 89 -20.81 -10.57 2.93
CA ARG A 89 -20.29 -10.58 1.55
C ARG A 89 -18.97 -9.81 1.44
N ALA A 90 -18.83 -8.68 2.14
CA ALA A 90 -17.59 -7.91 2.17
C ALA A 90 -16.47 -8.68 2.89
N ILE A 91 -16.75 -9.22 4.08
CA ILE A 91 -15.80 -9.98 4.88
C ILE A 91 -15.35 -11.26 4.14
N ASP A 92 -16.28 -12.02 3.55
CA ASP A 92 -15.95 -13.22 2.78
C ASP A 92 -15.05 -12.88 1.57
N ALA A 93 -15.29 -11.74 0.91
CA ALA A 93 -14.45 -11.28 -0.18
C ALA A 93 -13.04 -10.88 0.29
N GLN A 94 -12.92 -10.15 1.39
CA GLN A 94 -11.64 -9.75 1.99
C GLN A 94 -10.82 -10.97 2.45
N HIS A 95 -11.47 -11.94 3.11
CA HIS A 95 -10.84 -13.20 3.48
C HIS A 95 -10.33 -13.97 2.24
N GLY A 96 -11.12 -14.02 1.17
CA GLY A 96 -10.72 -14.66 -0.08
C GLY A 96 -9.50 -13.98 -0.71
N VAL A 97 -9.48 -12.65 -0.75
CA VAL A 97 -8.35 -11.87 -1.25
C VAL A 97 -7.10 -12.10 -0.42
N MET A 98 -7.21 -12.03 0.91
CA MET A 98 -6.09 -12.27 1.81
C MET A 98 -5.51 -13.68 1.62
N GLU A 99 -6.38 -14.69 1.45
CA GLU A 99 -5.93 -16.04 1.14
C GLU A 99 -5.14 -16.08 -0.18
N PHE A 100 -5.62 -15.44 -1.25
CA PHE A 100 -4.88 -15.37 -2.52
C PHE A 100 -3.53 -14.67 -2.40
N LEU A 101 -3.44 -13.61 -1.59
CA LEU A 101 -2.18 -12.92 -1.34
C LEU A 101 -1.18 -13.82 -0.60
N LEU A 102 -1.65 -14.60 0.38
CA LEU A 102 -0.82 -15.49 1.20
C LEU A 102 -0.50 -16.84 0.54
N ILE A 103 -1.25 -17.26 -0.49
CA ILE A 103 -1.02 -18.51 -1.22
C ILE A 103 0.41 -18.61 -1.70
N ASN A 104 0.93 -17.58 -2.37
CA ASN A 104 2.27 -17.57 -2.95
C ASN A 104 3.27 -16.71 -2.16
N HIS A 105 2.86 -16.08 -1.06
CA HIS A 105 3.77 -15.35 -0.17
C HIS A 105 4.63 -16.33 0.66
N PRO A 106 5.94 -16.10 0.79
CA PRO A 106 6.84 -17.00 1.52
C PRO A 106 6.66 -16.86 3.04
N LEU A 107 7.08 -17.88 3.78
CA LEU A 107 7.04 -17.90 5.26
C LEU A 107 8.27 -17.21 5.86
N ASP A 108 8.59 -16.04 5.34
CA ASP A 108 9.83 -15.30 5.64
C ASP A 108 9.69 -14.33 6.81
N CYS A 109 8.51 -14.22 7.44
CA CYS A 109 8.26 -13.23 8.48
C CYS A 109 9.36 -13.16 9.57
N PRO A 110 9.96 -14.28 10.04
CA PRO A 110 11.05 -14.22 11.03
C PRO A 110 12.35 -13.57 10.54
N ILE A 111 12.62 -13.63 9.23
CA ILE A 111 13.84 -13.09 8.60
C ILE A 111 13.58 -11.80 7.81
N CYS A 112 12.32 -11.49 7.53
CA CYS A 112 11.89 -10.29 6.81
C CYS A 112 12.19 -9.05 7.65
N ASP A 113 12.89 -8.06 7.10
CA ASP A 113 13.28 -6.83 7.82
C ASP A 113 12.06 -6.04 8.31
N GLN A 114 11.03 -5.96 7.46
CA GLN A 114 9.75 -5.29 7.73
C GLN A 114 8.82 -6.09 8.66
N GLY A 115 9.24 -7.27 9.15
CA GLY A 115 8.46 -8.03 10.13
C GLY A 115 8.21 -7.21 11.39
N GLY A 116 6.94 -7.01 11.76
CA GLY A 116 6.50 -6.12 12.85
C GLY A 116 6.01 -4.74 12.42
N GLU A 117 6.19 -4.35 11.16
CA GLU A 117 5.66 -3.10 10.58
C GLU A 117 5.12 -3.34 9.15
N CYS A 118 4.72 -4.58 8.87
CA CYS A 118 4.28 -5.04 7.56
C CYS A 118 2.76 -4.89 7.45
N GLU A 119 2.27 -4.05 6.53
CA GLU A 119 0.83 -3.91 6.28
C GLU A 119 0.17 -5.28 6.01
N LEU A 120 0.84 -6.18 5.27
CA LEU A 120 0.30 -7.51 5.00
C LEU A 120 0.14 -8.35 6.26
N GLN A 121 1.06 -8.22 7.22
CA GLN A 121 0.97 -8.93 8.50
C GLN A 121 -0.23 -8.42 9.30
N ASP A 122 -0.35 -7.11 9.45
CA ASP A 122 -1.41 -6.49 10.25
C ASP A 122 -2.80 -6.75 9.66
N GLN A 123 -2.92 -6.60 8.34
CA GLN A 123 -4.16 -6.88 7.61
C GLN A 123 -4.49 -8.37 7.60
N ALA A 124 -3.51 -9.28 7.59
CA ALA A 124 -3.75 -10.71 7.73
C ALA A 124 -4.24 -11.09 9.14
N MET A 125 -3.75 -10.40 10.17
CA MET A 125 -4.22 -10.60 11.55
C MET A 125 -5.65 -10.08 11.75
N GLY A 126 -6.03 -8.97 11.10
CA GLY A 126 -7.38 -8.39 11.21
C GLY A 126 -8.42 -9.03 10.28
N TYR A 127 -8.07 -9.22 9.01
CA TYR A 127 -8.99 -9.61 7.92
C TYR A 127 -8.63 -10.94 7.27
N GLY A 128 -7.62 -11.67 7.76
CA GLY A 128 -7.24 -12.99 7.27
C GLY A 128 -7.94 -14.12 8.02
N ARG A 129 -7.92 -15.33 7.44
CA ARG A 129 -8.28 -16.56 8.14
C ARG A 129 -7.08 -17.07 8.93
N SER A 130 -7.34 -17.70 10.08
CA SER A 130 -6.28 -18.21 10.96
C SER A 130 -5.52 -19.42 10.39
N VAL A 131 -6.07 -20.10 9.38
CA VAL A 131 -5.49 -21.34 8.82
C VAL A 131 -5.44 -21.23 7.30
N SER A 132 -4.30 -21.60 6.71
CA SER A 132 -4.15 -21.73 5.26
C SER A 132 -4.65 -23.09 4.78
N ARG A 133 -5.33 -23.09 3.64
CA ARG A 133 -5.76 -24.32 2.94
C ARG A 133 -4.77 -24.75 1.85
N PHE A 134 -3.78 -23.92 1.55
CA PHE A 134 -2.84 -24.13 0.46
C PHE A 134 -1.64 -24.96 0.93
N VAL A 135 -1.48 -26.15 0.36
CA VAL A 135 -0.41 -27.12 0.68
C VAL A 135 0.57 -27.34 -0.46
N GLU A 136 0.32 -26.70 -1.61
CA GLU A 136 1.12 -26.88 -2.82
C GLU A 136 2.42 -26.07 -2.77
N ARG A 137 3.30 -26.33 -3.75
CA ARG A 137 4.55 -25.59 -3.89
C ARG A 137 4.29 -24.13 -4.24
N LYS A 138 4.78 -23.24 -3.38
CA LYS A 138 4.79 -21.79 -3.61
C LYS A 138 5.77 -21.43 -4.72
N ARG A 139 5.44 -20.40 -5.51
CA ARG A 139 6.39 -19.82 -6.47
C ARG A 139 7.58 -19.18 -5.74
N VAL A 140 8.72 -19.12 -6.42
CA VAL A 140 9.93 -18.44 -5.95
C VAL A 140 10.46 -17.59 -7.09
N VAL A 141 10.81 -16.35 -6.79
CA VAL A 141 11.33 -15.37 -7.74
C VAL A 141 12.78 -15.09 -7.38
N LYS A 142 13.66 -15.02 -8.38
CA LYS A 142 15.07 -14.66 -8.17
C LYS A 142 15.20 -13.16 -8.02
N ASP A 143 15.92 -12.73 -7.00
CA ASP A 143 16.16 -11.31 -6.76
C ASP A 143 17.17 -10.74 -7.77
N LYS A 144 16.88 -9.53 -8.24
CA LYS A 144 17.78 -8.73 -9.07
C LYS A 144 18.33 -7.57 -8.27
N ASN A 145 19.60 -7.24 -8.51
CA ASN A 145 20.18 -6.06 -7.89
C ASN A 145 19.69 -4.81 -8.59
N VAL A 146 18.98 -3.95 -7.86
CA VAL A 146 18.41 -2.70 -8.38
C VAL A 146 19.23 -1.47 -8.03
N GLY A 147 20.19 -1.59 -7.12
CA GLY A 147 21.04 -0.48 -6.67
C GLY A 147 21.55 -0.64 -5.24
N PRO A 148 22.33 0.31 -4.70
CA PRO A 148 22.96 0.19 -3.39
C PRO A 148 22.03 0.51 -2.21
N LEU A 149 20.90 1.19 -2.44
CA LEU A 149 19.99 1.64 -1.37
C LEU A 149 18.86 0.65 -1.08
N ILE A 150 18.35 -0.01 -2.13
CA ILE A 150 17.17 -0.88 -2.03
C ILE A 150 17.61 -2.34 -2.11
N GLN A 151 17.21 -3.12 -1.12
CA GLN A 151 17.30 -4.57 -1.13
C GLN A 151 15.98 -5.16 -1.63
N THR A 152 16.08 -6.03 -2.63
CA THR A 152 14.96 -6.74 -3.24
C THR A 152 14.86 -8.16 -2.71
N GLU A 153 13.64 -8.57 -2.38
CA GLU A 153 13.23 -9.92 -2.00
C GLU A 153 11.87 -10.19 -2.67
N MET A 154 11.88 -10.36 -4.00
CA MET A 154 10.69 -10.28 -4.86
C MET A 154 9.73 -11.46 -4.69
N THR A 155 10.17 -12.55 -4.06
CA THR A 155 9.27 -13.63 -3.65
C THR A 155 8.20 -13.12 -2.67
N ARG A 156 8.50 -12.09 -1.87
CA ARG A 156 7.55 -11.45 -0.93
C ARG A 156 6.59 -10.48 -1.62
N CYS A 157 6.87 -10.06 -2.85
CA CYS A 157 6.07 -9.07 -3.56
C CYS A 157 4.66 -9.60 -3.87
N ILE A 158 3.64 -8.80 -3.55
CA ILE A 158 2.23 -9.08 -3.82
C ILE A 158 1.71 -8.41 -5.11
N HIS A 159 2.60 -7.80 -5.90
CA HIS A 159 2.28 -7.08 -7.14
C HIS A 159 1.22 -5.97 -6.99
N CYS A 160 1.25 -5.24 -5.89
CA CYS A 160 0.34 -4.10 -5.69
C CYS A 160 0.68 -2.89 -6.60
N THR A 161 1.82 -2.93 -7.30
CA THR A 161 2.33 -1.89 -8.21
C THR A 161 2.42 -0.48 -7.61
N ARG A 162 2.51 -0.33 -6.28
CA ARG A 162 2.77 0.98 -5.63
C ARG A 162 4.13 1.55 -6.05
N CYS A 163 5.18 0.73 -5.99
CA CYS A 163 6.54 1.15 -6.36
C CYS A 163 6.68 1.56 -7.84
N VAL A 164 6.04 0.81 -8.75
CA VAL A 164 6.03 1.11 -10.19
C VAL A 164 5.38 2.47 -10.45
N ARG A 165 4.18 2.69 -9.90
CA ARG A 165 3.47 3.97 -10.04
C ARG A 165 4.22 5.13 -9.39
N PHE A 166 4.86 4.90 -8.24
CA PHE A 166 5.65 5.94 -7.61
C PHE A 166 6.82 6.39 -8.48
N LEU A 167 7.57 5.45 -9.06
CA LEU A 167 8.68 5.80 -9.92
C LEU A 167 8.19 6.53 -11.18
N ASP A 168 7.11 6.06 -11.81
CA ASP A 168 6.56 6.69 -13.02
C ASP A 168 5.94 8.08 -12.74
N GLU A 169 5.12 8.22 -11.70
CA GLU A 169 4.31 9.43 -11.45
C GLU A 169 5.04 10.50 -10.63
N ILE A 170 5.85 10.10 -9.64
CA ILE A 170 6.47 11.03 -8.68
C ILE A 170 7.96 11.16 -8.94
N ALA A 171 8.69 10.05 -9.03
CA ALA A 171 10.13 10.10 -9.30
C ALA A 171 10.42 10.49 -10.76
N GLY A 172 9.45 10.31 -11.66
CA GLY A 172 9.58 10.57 -13.10
C GLY A 172 10.52 9.60 -13.81
N THR A 173 10.87 8.47 -13.19
CA THR A 173 11.74 7.45 -13.77
C THR A 173 10.96 6.17 -14.06
N ASN A 174 11.17 5.59 -15.24
CA ASN A 174 10.45 4.41 -15.71
C ASN A 174 11.30 3.14 -15.58
N GLU A 175 11.85 2.91 -14.39
CA GLU A 175 12.90 1.92 -14.15
C GLU A 175 12.35 0.57 -13.65
N LEU A 176 11.24 0.58 -12.89
CA LEU A 176 10.54 -0.62 -12.45
C LEU A 176 9.30 -0.87 -13.30
N GLY A 177 9.09 -2.12 -13.70
CA GLY A 177 7.90 -2.53 -14.43
C GLY A 177 7.47 -3.95 -14.08
N GLY A 178 6.28 -4.33 -14.57
CA GLY A 178 5.80 -5.71 -14.52
C GLY A 178 6.28 -6.48 -15.75
N VAL A 179 7.11 -7.50 -15.54
CA VAL A 179 7.59 -8.40 -16.60
C VAL A 179 6.84 -9.74 -16.49
N GLY A 180 6.33 -10.24 -17.61
CA GLY A 180 5.56 -11.49 -17.63
C GLY A 180 4.06 -11.30 -17.40
N ARG A 181 3.36 -12.37 -17.04
CA ARG A 181 1.90 -12.39 -16.84
C ARG A 181 1.47 -13.49 -15.87
N GLY A 182 0.29 -13.32 -15.27
CA GLY A 182 -0.29 -14.32 -14.37
C GLY A 182 0.51 -14.47 -13.08
N ASP A 183 0.67 -15.71 -12.62
CA ASP A 183 1.47 -16.06 -11.45
C ASP A 183 2.99 -15.88 -11.65
N ARG A 184 3.44 -15.80 -12.91
CA ARG A 184 4.83 -15.52 -13.31
C ARG A 184 5.10 -14.04 -13.57
N LEU A 185 4.16 -13.16 -13.22
CA LEU A 185 4.44 -11.72 -13.22
C LEU A 185 5.52 -11.43 -12.17
N GLU A 186 6.52 -10.66 -12.56
CA GLU A 186 7.60 -10.21 -11.70
C GLU A 186 7.67 -8.68 -11.78
N ILE A 187 7.64 -8.01 -10.62
CA ILE A 187 8.01 -6.59 -10.58
C ILE A 187 9.53 -6.55 -10.59
N SER A 188 10.11 -5.95 -11.62
CA SER A 188 11.56 -5.98 -11.81
C SER A 188 11.99 -4.83 -12.71
N THR A 189 13.29 -4.53 -12.66
CA THR A 189 13.97 -3.77 -13.70
C THR A 189 14.28 -4.68 -14.90
N CYS A 190 14.37 -4.09 -16.11
CA CYS A 190 14.83 -4.80 -17.31
C CYS A 190 16.35 -5.02 -17.30
N VAL A 191 17.10 -4.07 -16.74
CA VAL A 191 18.57 -4.08 -16.62
C VAL A 191 18.94 -4.02 -15.13
N GLU A 192 20.02 -4.69 -14.72
CA GLU A 192 20.50 -4.60 -13.33
C GLU A 192 21.08 -3.21 -13.01
N ASN A 193 20.99 -2.79 -11.74
CA ASN A 193 21.44 -1.49 -11.24
C ASN A 193 20.82 -0.29 -11.97
N SER A 194 19.55 -0.38 -12.33
CA SER A 194 18.90 0.64 -13.16
C SER A 194 18.03 1.61 -12.38
N ILE A 195 18.03 1.61 -11.04
CA ILE A 195 17.28 2.61 -10.27
C ILE A 195 18.25 3.74 -9.88
N ASP A 196 18.15 4.88 -10.57
CA ASP A 196 19.05 6.02 -10.43
C ASP A 196 18.35 7.30 -9.92
N SER A 197 17.04 7.25 -9.66
CA SER A 197 16.35 8.42 -9.08
C SER A 197 16.81 8.71 -7.64
N GLU A 198 16.98 10.00 -7.36
CA GLU A 198 17.24 10.58 -6.05
C GLU A 198 16.12 10.33 -5.04
N LEU A 199 14.87 10.19 -5.51
CA LEU A 199 13.70 9.90 -4.67
C LEU A 199 13.39 8.41 -4.57
N SER A 200 14.18 7.55 -5.22
CA SER A 200 13.92 6.11 -5.31
C SER A 200 13.85 5.42 -3.95
N GLY A 201 14.57 5.90 -2.94
CA GLY A 201 14.55 5.33 -1.58
C GLY A 201 13.15 5.26 -0.95
N ASN A 202 12.25 6.17 -1.33
CA ASN A 202 10.88 6.23 -0.81
C ASN A 202 10.01 5.04 -1.23
N VAL A 203 10.44 4.23 -2.21
CA VAL A 203 9.73 2.99 -2.56
C VAL A 203 9.73 1.97 -1.42
N ILE A 204 10.69 2.07 -0.49
CA ILE A 204 10.78 1.21 0.70
C ILE A 204 9.58 1.48 1.61
N ASP A 205 9.31 2.74 1.92
CA ASP A 205 8.18 3.15 2.77
C ASP A 205 6.83 2.87 2.09
N LEU A 206 6.77 2.98 0.77
CA LEU A 206 5.55 2.68 0.01
C LEU A 206 5.25 1.18 -0.09
N CYS A 207 6.24 0.32 0.12
CA CYS A 207 6.07 -1.11 -0.04
C CYS A 207 5.23 -1.66 1.14
N PRO A 208 4.03 -2.22 0.89
CA PRO A 208 3.20 -2.77 1.97
C PRO A 208 3.75 -4.09 2.54
N VAL A 209 4.84 -4.59 1.98
CA VAL A 209 5.46 -5.88 2.28
C VAL A 209 6.98 -5.74 2.22
N GLY A 210 7.72 -6.60 2.91
CA GLY A 210 9.18 -6.57 2.93
C GLY A 210 9.88 -7.08 1.66
N ALA A 211 9.33 -6.75 0.49
CA ALA A 211 9.92 -7.04 -0.82
C ALA A 211 10.95 -5.99 -1.24
N LEU A 212 10.73 -4.72 -0.87
CA LEU A 212 11.66 -3.62 -1.08
C LEU A 212 12.04 -3.07 0.29
N THR A 213 13.29 -3.29 0.72
CA THR A 213 13.76 -2.94 2.07
C THR A 213 15.03 -2.09 2.01
N ASN A 214 15.35 -1.40 3.10
CA ASN A 214 16.50 -0.51 3.18
C ASN A 214 17.80 -1.34 3.32
N LYS A 215 18.60 -1.38 2.25
CA LYS A 215 19.84 -2.17 2.20
C LYS A 215 20.87 -1.70 3.25
N PRO A 216 21.11 -0.39 3.46
CA PRO A 216 21.94 0.09 4.57
C PRO A 216 21.47 -0.34 5.97
N PHE A 217 20.16 -0.28 6.25
CA PHE A 217 19.59 -0.60 7.58
C PHE A 217 19.37 -2.10 7.82
N ARG A 218 19.39 -2.90 6.74
CA ARG A 218 19.05 -4.33 6.74
C ARG A 218 19.58 -5.09 7.96
N PHE A 219 18.66 -5.69 8.71
CA PHE A 219 18.91 -6.56 9.86
C PHE A 219 19.64 -5.91 11.04
N GLN A 220 19.75 -4.58 11.08
CA GLN A 220 20.35 -3.89 12.21
C GLN A 220 19.42 -3.89 13.43
N ALA A 221 18.12 -3.72 13.25
CA ALA A 221 17.12 -3.68 14.32
C ALA A 221 15.74 -4.14 13.86
N ARG A 222 14.80 -4.28 14.80
CA ARG A 222 13.37 -4.52 14.54
C ARG A 222 12.54 -3.28 14.82
N ALA A 223 11.40 -3.16 14.16
CA ALA A 223 10.50 -1.99 14.28
C ALA A 223 10.15 -1.68 15.75
N TRP A 224 9.82 -2.71 16.53
CA TRP A 224 9.45 -2.57 17.96
C TRP A 224 10.62 -2.21 18.89
N GLU A 225 11.87 -2.27 18.43
CA GLU A 225 13.04 -1.84 19.22
C GLU A 225 13.40 -0.37 19.03
N LEU A 226 12.82 0.28 18.00
CA LEU A 226 13.15 1.63 17.60
C LEU A 226 12.28 2.65 18.33
N MET A 227 12.91 3.69 18.87
CA MET A 227 12.21 4.88 19.33
C MET A 227 12.24 5.93 18.22
N ALA A 228 11.08 6.23 17.65
CA ALA A 228 10.91 7.29 16.65
C ALA A 228 10.90 8.66 17.34
N ARG A 229 11.77 9.57 16.90
CA ARG A 229 11.79 10.97 17.35
C ARG A 229 11.59 11.91 16.16
N PRO A 230 10.61 12.82 16.20
CA PRO A 230 10.40 13.78 15.11
C PRO A 230 11.61 14.70 14.98
N SER A 231 12.00 15.01 13.75
CA SER A 231 13.15 15.85 13.40
C SER A 231 12.95 16.51 12.04
N ILE A 232 13.93 17.30 11.60
CA ILE A 232 13.95 18.01 10.32
C ILE A 232 15.23 17.64 9.56
N ALA A 233 15.10 17.42 8.26
CA ALA A 233 16.20 17.19 7.34
C ALA A 233 17.15 18.41 7.28
N LEU A 234 18.44 18.15 7.45
CA LEU A 234 19.51 19.16 7.34
C LEU A 234 20.36 18.99 6.06
N HIS A 235 20.00 18.05 5.20
CA HIS A 235 20.80 17.71 4.01
C HIS A 235 20.53 18.65 2.82
N ASP A 236 19.39 19.34 2.82
CA ASP A 236 19.00 20.29 1.80
C ASP A 236 18.30 21.52 2.42
N GLY A 237 17.97 22.50 1.57
CA GLY A 237 17.24 23.70 1.99
C GLY A 237 15.71 23.52 2.08
N VAL A 238 15.20 22.30 1.85
CA VAL A 238 13.75 22.02 1.87
C VAL A 238 13.25 21.88 3.29
N GLY A 239 14.08 21.32 4.19
CA GLY A 239 13.69 21.12 5.58
C GLY A 239 12.59 20.08 5.74
N SER A 240 12.67 18.98 4.97
CA SER A 240 11.73 17.87 5.02
C SER A 240 11.56 17.31 6.43
N HIS A 241 10.33 17.01 6.84
CA HIS A 241 10.07 16.38 8.14
C HIS A 241 10.56 14.92 8.11
N LEU A 242 11.28 14.51 9.15
CA LEU A 242 11.85 13.16 9.28
C LEU A 242 11.56 12.56 10.64
N TYR A 243 11.73 11.24 10.77
CA TYR A 243 11.73 10.55 12.05
C TYR A 243 13.08 9.89 12.28
N HIS A 244 13.83 10.34 13.28
CA HIS A 244 15.03 9.62 13.70
C HIS A 244 14.65 8.40 14.51
N HIS A 245 14.80 7.21 13.91
CA HIS A 245 14.61 5.95 14.60
C HIS A 245 15.88 5.57 15.35
N THR A 246 15.82 5.65 16.68
CA THR A 246 16.97 5.45 17.57
C THR A 246 16.87 4.15 18.35
N ARG A 247 18.01 3.48 18.55
CA ARG A 247 18.15 2.35 19.47
C ARG A 247 19.43 2.52 20.29
N ARG A 248 19.30 2.51 21.63
CA ARG A 248 20.43 2.69 22.57
C ARG A 248 21.29 3.93 22.26
N GLY A 249 20.63 5.06 21.94
CA GLY A 249 21.29 6.33 21.67
C GLY A 249 21.93 6.48 20.29
N LYS A 250 21.83 5.48 19.41
CA LYS A 250 22.29 5.56 18.01
C LYS A 250 21.11 5.67 17.06
N VAL A 251 21.21 6.56 16.06
CA VAL A 251 20.26 6.61 14.93
C VAL A 251 20.58 5.45 14.00
N LEU A 252 19.58 4.65 13.64
CA LEU A 252 19.74 3.49 12.75
C LEU A 252 19.10 3.70 11.38
N ARG A 253 17.95 4.40 11.33
CA ARG A 253 17.28 4.83 10.11
C ARG A 253 16.56 6.17 10.33
N THR A 254 16.20 6.82 9.23
CA THR A 254 15.56 8.14 9.18
C THR A 254 14.35 8.14 8.27
#